data_AF-A0A2V8BWE3-F1
#
_entry.id   AF-A0A2V8BWE3-F1
#
_cell.length_a   1.000
_cell.length_b   1.000
_cell.length_c   1.000
_cell.angle_alpha   90.00
_cell.angle_beta   90.00
_cell.angle_gamma   90.00
#
_symmetry.space_group_name_H-M   'P 1'
#
loop_
_entity.id
_entity.type
_entity.pdbx_description
1 polymer ?
#
loop_
_entity_poly.entity_id
_entity_poly.type
_entity_poly.pdbx_seq_one_letter_code
_entity_poly.pdbx_strand_id
1 'polypeptide(L)'
;MKSNGRPAYLQEAMPTRDDLFFYPSHDRAEYFLQGIAHAKLAGAAAWCFHTDVGVDFRAGPPFVEDRLRSYPEPEWAFVNSLNARVILQASNGVNYVVAEGGGGGGVRADRTAGGPGSWEVLGVSALSGGPLLSGDRVAFTSADGIHYLQAAGGGGTSLRAAGPGIGGWETFVMEKPGGGVIRHGDSITLRANDTQWYIVADGGGGGNVSVNSTSQGPWETFKILFVTPHSSG
;
A
#
# COMPACT_ATOMS: atom_id res chain seq x y z
N MET A 1 9.44 17.28 11.50
CA MET A 1 9.19 17.97 12.78
C MET A 1 8.72 19.39 12.50
N LYS A 2 7.52 19.79 12.94
CA LYS A 2 7.12 21.21 13.01
C LYS A 2 6.61 21.50 14.42
N SER A 3 7.05 22.64 14.92
CA SER A 3 7.46 22.97 16.30
C SER A 3 6.35 23.37 17.28
N ASN A 4 5.07 23.07 17.02
CA ASN A 4 4.00 23.73 17.77
C ASN A 4 3.06 22.77 18.55
N GLY A 5 3.40 21.49 18.66
CA GLY A 5 3.01 20.63 19.78
C GLY A 5 1.51 20.44 20.08
N ARG A 6 0.60 20.89 19.22
CA ARG A 6 -0.83 20.61 19.34
C ARG A 6 -1.18 19.50 18.34
N PRO A 7 -1.77 18.37 18.78
CA PRO A 7 -2.33 17.41 17.85
C PRO A 7 -3.38 18.14 17.02
N ALA A 8 -3.25 18.12 15.69
CA ALA A 8 -4.37 18.44 14.83
C ALA A 8 -5.35 17.27 14.97
N TYR A 9 -6.37 17.44 15.81
CA TYR A 9 -7.50 16.52 15.87
C TYR A 9 -8.41 16.87 14.70
N LEU A 10 -8.39 16.04 13.65
CA LEU A 10 -9.43 16.10 12.63
C LEU A 10 -10.62 15.30 13.18
N GLN A 11 -11.47 15.99 13.94
CA GLN A 11 -12.76 15.47 14.38
C GLN A 11 -13.75 15.68 13.24
N GLU A 12 -14.42 14.63 12.78
CA GLU A 12 -15.55 14.77 11.88
C GLU A 12 -16.66 15.61 12.54
N ALA A 13 -17.40 16.37 11.73
CA ALA A 13 -18.68 16.89 12.21
C ALA A 13 -19.57 15.67 12.51
N MET A 14 -19.90 15.47 13.78
CA MET A 14 -20.78 14.40 14.22
C MET A 14 -22.13 14.54 13.47
N PRO A 15 -22.59 13.54 12.71
CA PRO A 15 -23.84 13.63 11.96
C PRO A 15 -25.09 13.67 12.85
N THR A 16 -24.97 13.48 14.17
CA THR A 16 -26.08 13.72 15.10
C THR A 16 -26.33 15.22 15.38
N ARG A 17 -25.60 16.14 14.74
CA ARG A 17 -25.77 17.59 14.95
C ARG A 17 -25.74 18.47 13.71
N ASP A 18 -25.63 17.92 12.50
CA ASP A 18 -25.57 18.75 11.29
C ASP A 18 -26.36 18.15 10.11
N ASP A 19 -27.62 18.55 10.05
CA ASP A 19 -28.64 18.15 9.07
C ASP A 19 -28.32 18.63 7.63
N LEU A 20 -27.19 19.33 7.43
CA LEU A 20 -26.87 20.06 6.20
C LEU A 20 -25.75 19.41 5.35
N PHE A 21 -25.07 18.37 5.85
CA PHE A 21 -24.00 17.69 5.10
C PHE A 21 -24.41 16.25 4.73
N PHE A 22 -24.97 16.10 3.54
CA PHE A 22 -25.33 14.81 2.97
C PHE A 22 -24.10 14.17 2.29
N TYR A 23 -23.36 13.30 2.99
CA TYR A 23 -22.50 12.32 2.31
C TYR A 23 -23.31 11.05 2.01
N PRO A 24 -23.22 10.48 0.80
CA PRO A 24 -24.09 9.38 0.37
C PRO A 24 -23.96 8.07 1.16
N SER A 25 -22.88 7.88 1.95
CA SER A 25 -22.65 6.69 2.80
C SER A 25 -21.40 6.89 3.68
N HIS A 26 -21.56 6.85 5.01
CA HIS A 26 -20.48 7.03 6.01
C HIS A 26 -19.96 5.69 6.58
N ASP A 27 -20.54 4.59 6.12
CA ASP A 27 -20.34 3.20 6.54
C ASP A 27 -19.42 2.42 5.56
N ARG A 28 -18.88 3.09 4.53
CA ARG A 28 -18.08 2.44 3.48
C ARG A 28 -16.59 2.62 3.68
N ALA A 29 -15.81 1.58 3.34
CA ALA A 29 -14.35 1.58 3.44
C ALA A 29 -13.67 2.77 2.74
N GLU A 30 -14.24 3.25 1.63
CA GLU A 30 -13.73 4.41 0.90
C GLU A 30 -13.74 5.71 1.73
N TYR A 31 -14.72 5.88 2.63
CA TYR A 31 -14.82 7.05 3.51
C TYR A 31 -13.65 7.07 4.51
N PHE A 32 -13.42 5.95 5.21
CA PHE A 32 -12.33 5.82 6.18
C PHE A 32 -10.95 5.95 5.52
N LEU A 33 -10.75 5.34 4.34
CA LEU A 33 -9.51 5.47 3.58
C LEU A 33 -9.22 6.93 3.21
N GLN A 34 -10.25 7.68 2.82
CA GLN A 34 -10.12 9.09 2.48
C GLN A 34 -9.85 9.95 3.73
N GLY A 35 -10.55 9.72 4.84
CA GLY A 35 -10.32 10.41 6.11
C GLY A 35 -8.88 10.29 6.62
N ILE A 36 -8.33 9.07 6.63
CA ILE A 36 -6.94 8.83 7.03
C ILE A 36 -5.96 9.47 6.06
N ALA A 37 -6.22 9.41 4.75
CA ALA A 37 -5.37 10.04 3.76
C ALA A 37 -5.28 11.56 4.00
N HIS A 38 -6.41 12.21 4.29
CA HIS A 38 -6.42 13.63 4.63
C HIS A 38 -5.69 13.91 5.95
N ALA A 39 -5.87 13.08 6.97
CA ALA A 39 -5.16 13.21 8.24
C ALA A 39 -3.64 13.06 8.05
N LYS A 40 -3.20 12.07 7.27
CA LYS A 40 -1.80 11.84 6.92
C LYS A 40 -1.20 13.01 6.13
N LEU A 41 -1.90 13.49 5.10
CA LEU A 41 -1.49 14.67 4.32
C LEU A 41 -1.41 15.95 5.17
N ALA A 42 -2.30 16.09 6.15
CA ALA A 42 -2.29 17.19 7.11
C ALA A 42 -1.20 17.08 8.18
N GLY A 43 -0.49 15.94 8.26
CA GLY A 43 0.48 15.67 9.32
C GLY A 43 -0.17 15.56 10.71
N ALA A 44 -1.41 15.09 10.77
CA ALA A 44 -2.13 14.89 12.02
C ALA A 44 -1.41 13.87 12.92
N ALA A 45 -1.32 14.17 14.21
CA ALA A 45 -0.70 13.26 15.18
C ALA A 45 -1.62 12.09 15.56
N ALA A 46 -2.92 12.22 15.30
CA ALA A 46 -3.93 11.19 15.48
C ALA A 46 -5.13 11.48 14.59
N TRP A 47 -5.90 10.44 14.27
CA TRP A 47 -7.23 10.54 13.68
C TRP A 47 -8.19 9.69 14.50
N CYS A 48 -9.43 10.13 14.63
CA CYS A 48 -10.46 9.45 15.40
C CYS A 48 -11.69 9.33 14.51
N PHE A 49 -12.20 8.10 14.38
CA PHE A 49 -13.49 7.82 13.75
C PHE A 49 -14.46 7.32 14.81
N HIS A 50 -15.75 7.52 14.57
CA HIS A 50 -16.81 6.93 15.37
C HIS A 50 -17.41 5.78 14.56
N THR A 51 -17.71 4.67 15.22
CA THR A 51 -18.47 3.56 14.65
C THR A 51 -19.88 3.58 15.24
N ASP A 52 -20.87 3.15 14.46
CA ASP A 52 -22.24 2.92 14.95
C ASP A 52 -22.31 1.77 15.97
N VAL A 53 -21.21 1.04 16.17
CA VAL A 53 -21.05 0.01 17.20
C VAL A 53 -20.87 0.67 18.57
N GLY A 54 -21.98 1.09 19.18
CA GLY A 54 -22.05 1.44 20.60
C GLY A 54 -22.17 0.19 21.48
N VAL A 55 -21.38 0.11 22.55
CA VAL A 55 -21.48 -1.00 23.53
C VAL A 55 -21.44 -0.48 24.97
N ASP A 56 -22.29 -1.04 25.82
CA ASP A 56 -22.24 -0.85 27.27
C ASP A 56 -21.40 -1.97 27.91
N PHE A 57 -20.16 -1.65 28.32
CA PHE A 57 -19.23 -2.60 28.93
C PHE A 57 -19.66 -3.09 30.33
N ARG A 58 -20.74 -2.54 30.89
CA ARG A 58 -21.28 -3.01 32.19
C ARG A 58 -22.17 -4.24 32.02
N ALA A 59 -22.70 -4.49 30.82
CA ALA A 59 -23.64 -5.57 30.54
C ALA A 59 -23.34 -6.34 29.22
N GLY A 60 -22.32 -5.95 28.47
CA GLY A 60 -21.93 -6.51 27.17
C GLY A 60 -20.68 -7.41 27.21
N PRO A 61 -20.16 -7.84 26.04
CA PRO A 61 -18.96 -8.68 25.94
C PRO A 61 -17.76 -8.06 26.66
N PRO A 62 -16.86 -8.88 27.24
CA PRO A 62 -15.83 -8.43 28.17
C PRO A 62 -14.77 -7.52 27.50
N PHE A 63 -14.62 -7.59 26.18
CA PHE A 63 -13.65 -6.80 25.43
C PHE A 63 -14.28 -6.19 24.17
N VAL A 64 -13.84 -4.96 23.84
CA VAL A 64 -14.19 -4.25 22.58
C VAL A 64 -13.92 -5.15 21.38
N GLU A 65 -12.82 -5.89 21.42
CA GLU A 65 -12.34 -6.77 20.35
C GLU A 65 -13.33 -7.90 20.00
N ASP A 66 -14.00 -8.49 20.99
CA ASP A 66 -14.96 -9.57 20.77
C ASP A 66 -16.21 -9.08 20.03
N ARG A 67 -16.61 -7.82 20.25
CA ARG A 67 -17.74 -7.21 19.56
C ARG A 67 -17.38 -6.83 18.13
N LEU A 68 -16.21 -6.25 17.90
CA LEU A 68 -15.72 -5.93 16.55
C LEU A 68 -15.63 -7.19 15.66
N ARG A 69 -15.15 -8.31 16.22
CA ARG A 69 -15.07 -9.60 15.51
C ARG A 69 -16.44 -10.23 15.18
N SER A 70 -17.52 -9.78 15.80
CA SER A 70 -18.87 -10.35 15.64
C SER A 70 -19.69 -9.72 14.50
N TYR A 71 -19.24 -8.59 13.96
CA TYR A 71 -19.81 -8.00 12.76
C TYR A 71 -18.96 -8.41 11.53
N PRO A 72 -19.59 -8.77 10.40
CA PRO A 72 -18.86 -8.98 9.15
C PRO A 72 -18.38 -7.63 8.59
N GLU A 73 -17.20 -7.15 9.01
CA GLU A 73 -16.84 -5.72 8.84
C GLU A 73 -15.61 -5.41 7.95
N PRO A 74 -15.60 -4.20 7.32
CA PRO A 74 -14.52 -3.53 6.58
C PRO A 74 -13.19 -3.31 7.33
N GLU A 75 -13.10 -3.63 8.63
CA GLU A 75 -11.86 -3.49 9.42
C GLU A 75 -10.73 -4.37 8.91
N TRP A 76 -11.03 -5.50 8.26
CA TRP A 76 -10.00 -6.28 7.58
C TRP A 76 -9.34 -5.47 6.47
N ALA A 77 -10.08 -4.71 5.66
CA ALA A 77 -9.46 -3.83 4.66
C ALA A 77 -8.52 -2.80 5.30
N PHE A 78 -8.86 -2.31 6.50
CA PHE A 78 -7.99 -1.44 7.31
C PHE A 78 -6.74 -2.17 7.82
N VAL A 79 -6.86 -3.32 8.48
CA VAL A 79 -5.72 -4.13 8.95
C VAL A 79 -4.82 -4.55 7.78
N ASN A 80 -5.43 -4.90 6.65
CA ASN A 80 -4.73 -5.27 5.43
C ASN A 80 -4.05 -4.07 4.80
N SER A 81 -4.55 -2.84 4.97
CA SER A 81 -3.87 -1.64 4.49
C SER A 81 -2.58 -1.34 5.26
N LEU A 82 -2.45 -1.81 6.51
CA LEU A 82 -1.25 -1.62 7.33
C LEU A 82 -0.09 -2.50 6.85
N ASN A 83 -0.39 -3.71 6.36
CA ASN A 83 0.55 -4.63 5.71
C ASN A 83 -0.04 -5.13 4.40
N ALA A 84 -0.19 -4.23 3.43
CA ALA A 84 -0.83 -4.54 2.17
C ALA A 84 -0.04 -5.60 1.40
N ARG A 85 -0.76 -6.55 0.82
CA ARG A 85 -0.20 -7.50 -0.14
C ARG A 85 -0.66 -7.10 -1.51
N VAL A 86 0.25 -7.08 -2.47
CA VAL A 86 -0.02 -6.59 -3.82
C VAL A 86 0.66 -7.48 -4.85
N ILE A 87 0.11 -7.44 -6.06
CA ILE A 87 0.73 -7.90 -7.28
C ILE A 87 0.96 -6.66 -8.15
N LEU A 88 2.10 -6.60 -8.83
CA LEU A 88 2.38 -5.56 -9.82
C LEU A 88 2.25 -6.17 -11.21
N GLN A 89 1.27 -5.72 -11.97
CA GLN A 89 1.09 -6.13 -13.38
C GLN A 89 1.82 -5.13 -14.28
N ALA A 90 2.66 -5.66 -15.17
CA ALA A 90 3.37 -4.88 -16.17
C ALA A 90 2.41 -4.30 -17.22
N SER A 91 2.84 -3.27 -17.94
CA SER A 91 1.97 -2.53 -18.85
C SER A 91 1.45 -3.31 -20.06
N ASN A 92 2.06 -4.46 -20.39
CA ASN A 92 1.50 -5.37 -21.38
C ASN A 92 0.17 -6.03 -20.94
N GLY A 93 -0.23 -5.89 -19.67
CA GLY A 93 -1.50 -6.38 -19.13
C GLY A 93 -1.56 -7.90 -18.93
N VAL A 94 -0.46 -8.61 -19.14
CA VAL A 94 -0.39 -10.09 -19.06
C VAL A 94 0.59 -10.52 -17.99
N ASN A 95 1.74 -9.86 -17.90
CA ASN A 95 2.83 -10.34 -17.06
C ASN A 95 2.87 -9.65 -15.69
N TYR A 96 3.24 -10.41 -14.67
CA TYR A 96 3.33 -9.98 -13.29
C TYR A 96 4.77 -9.99 -12.79
N VAL A 97 5.08 -9.06 -11.89
CA VAL A 97 6.38 -8.97 -11.23
C VAL A 97 6.54 -10.09 -10.21
N VAL A 98 7.70 -10.75 -10.20
CA VAL A 98 8.03 -11.87 -9.32
C VAL A 98 9.45 -11.75 -8.80
N ALA A 99 9.63 -12.04 -7.51
CA ALA A 99 10.95 -12.30 -6.95
C ALA A 99 11.28 -13.78 -7.14
N GLU A 100 12.33 -14.08 -7.91
CA GLU A 100 12.72 -15.47 -8.16
C GLU A 100 13.08 -16.20 -6.86
N GLY A 101 12.60 -17.44 -6.72
CA GLY A 101 12.74 -18.24 -5.50
C GLY A 101 11.86 -17.79 -4.34
N GLY A 102 10.95 -16.83 -4.54
CA GLY A 102 10.18 -16.19 -3.48
C GLY A 102 10.96 -15.14 -2.68
N GLY A 103 12.23 -14.91 -3.03
CA GLY A 103 13.19 -14.02 -2.36
C GLY A 103 14.63 -14.55 -2.50
N GLY A 104 15.63 -13.68 -2.38
CA GLY A 104 17.06 -14.01 -2.52
C GLY A 104 17.60 -13.98 -3.97
N GLY A 105 16.75 -13.67 -4.95
CA GLY A 105 17.03 -13.75 -6.39
C GLY A 105 16.90 -12.43 -7.17
N GLY A 106 16.93 -12.56 -8.50
CA GLY A 106 16.56 -11.47 -9.40
C GLY A 106 15.05 -11.26 -9.43
N VAL A 107 14.61 -10.07 -9.84
CA VAL A 107 13.18 -9.76 -10.03
C VAL A 107 12.86 -9.74 -11.52
N ARG A 108 11.77 -10.40 -11.90
CA ARG A 108 11.30 -10.51 -13.28
C ARG A 108 9.86 -10.06 -13.41
N ALA A 109 9.44 -9.75 -14.63
CA ALA A 109 8.07 -9.42 -14.98
C ALA A 109 7.60 -10.34 -16.11
N ASP A 110 7.73 -11.65 -15.95
CA ASP A 110 7.48 -12.66 -16.99
C ASP A 110 6.38 -13.68 -16.61
N ARG A 111 5.75 -13.53 -15.44
CA ARG A 111 4.76 -14.48 -14.94
C ARG A 111 3.39 -14.20 -15.51
N THR A 112 2.73 -15.21 -16.06
CA THR A 112 1.43 -15.09 -16.73
C THR A 112 0.23 -15.35 -15.81
N ALA A 113 0.48 -15.72 -14.55
CA ALA A 113 -0.54 -15.85 -13.51
C ALA A 113 0.01 -15.32 -12.19
N GLY A 114 -0.77 -14.49 -11.50
CA GLY A 114 -0.52 -14.03 -10.13
C GLY A 114 -1.71 -14.40 -9.27
N GLY A 115 -1.49 -15.06 -8.13
CA GLY A 115 -2.56 -15.51 -7.25
C GLY A 115 -2.14 -15.54 -5.78
N PRO A 116 -3.10 -15.61 -4.84
CA PRO A 116 -2.79 -15.69 -3.41
C PRO A 116 -1.90 -16.91 -3.09
N GLY A 117 -0.75 -16.69 -2.45
CA GLY A 117 0.19 -17.76 -2.07
C GLY A 117 1.27 -18.08 -3.11
N SER A 118 1.36 -17.30 -4.19
CA SER A 118 2.40 -17.44 -5.20
C SER A 118 3.53 -16.40 -5.02
N TRP A 119 4.68 -16.60 -5.69
CA TRP A 119 5.87 -15.75 -5.55
C TRP A 119 5.65 -14.31 -6.07
N GLU A 120 4.57 -14.09 -6.80
CA GLU A 120 4.15 -12.79 -7.36
C GLU A 120 3.49 -11.89 -6.31
N VAL A 121 3.14 -12.43 -5.13
CA VAL A 121 2.56 -11.65 -4.03
C VAL A 121 3.67 -10.98 -3.22
N LEU A 122 3.71 -9.65 -3.29
CA LEU A 122 4.63 -8.80 -2.54
C LEU A 122 3.92 -8.20 -1.34
N GLY A 123 4.59 -8.16 -0.19
CA GLY A 123 4.22 -7.23 0.87
C GLY A 123 4.60 -5.81 0.46
N VAL A 124 3.78 -4.82 0.81
CA VAL A 124 4.09 -3.40 0.61
C VAL A 124 3.66 -2.62 1.85
N SER A 125 4.51 -1.69 2.27
CA SER A 125 4.24 -0.80 3.39
C SER A 125 4.75 0.61 3.09
N ALA A 126 3.99 1.63 3.51
CA ALA A 126 4.49 2.99 3.58
C ALA A 126 5.37 3.13 4.81
N LEU A 127 6.59 3.67 4.65
CA LEU A 127 7.53 3.89 5.77
C LEU A 127 7.03 4.95 6.75
N SER A 128 6.12 5.81 6.30
CA SER A 128 5.39 6.78 7.13
C SER A 128 4.21 6.15 7.90
N GLY A 129 3.89 4.88 7.63
CA GLY A 129 2.70 4.21 8.14
C GLY A 129 1.40 4.63 7.45
N GLY A 130 0.31 3.97 7.83
CA GLY A 130 -1.03 4.23 7.28
C GLY A 130 -1.20 3.79 5.82
N PRO A 131 -2.27 4.23 5.14
CA PRO A 131 -2.55 3.84 3.77
C PRO A 131 -1.50 4.38 2.80
N LEU A 132 -1.36 3.70 1.66
CA LEU A 132 -0.49 4.10 0.57
C LEU A 132 -1.03 5.36 -0.11
N LEU A 133 -0.20 6.42 -0.15
CA LEU A 133 -0.45 7.66 -0.86
C LEU A 133 0.60 7.86 -1.96
N SER A 134 0.20 8.53 -3.03
CA SER A 134 1.15 9.04 -4.01
C SER A 134 2.17 9.97 -3.34
N GLY A 135 3.45 9.74 -3.59
CA GLY A 135 4.58 10.42 -2.97
C GLY A 135 5.13 9.72 -1.71
N ASP A 136 4.49 8.64 -1.23
CA ASP A 136 5.01 7.90 -0.10
C ASP A 136 6.32 7.19 -0.45
N ARG A 137 7.23 7.17 0.52
CA ARG A 137 8.32 6.20 0.56
C ARG A 137 7.77 4.86 1.01
N VAL A 138 7.96 3.84 0.20
CA VAL A 138 7.48 2.48 0.41
C VAL A 138 8.62 1.48 0.34
N ALA A 139 8.43 0.34 0.99
CA ALA A 139 9.28 -0.84 0.83
C ALA A 139 8.42 -2.03 0.41
N PHE A 140 8.99 -2.92 -0.40
CA PHE A 140 8.35 -4.16 -0.84
C PHE A 140 9.07 -5.36 -0.27
N THR A 141 8.34 -6.23 0.42
CA THR A 141 8.84 -7.52 0.92
C THR A 141 8.47 -8.61 -0.06
N SER A 142 9.40 -9.53 -0.36
CA SER A 142 9.12 -10.70 -1.18
C SER A 142 8.22 -11.71 -0.47
N ALA A 143 7.74 -12.71 -1.22
CA ALA A 143 6.78 -13.69 -0.74
C ALA A 143 7.28 -14.53 0.45
N ASP A 144 8.59 -14.72 0.59
CA ASP A 144 9.21 -15.38 1.73
C ASP A 144 9.15 -14.59 3.05
N GLY A 145 8.78 -13.30 3.00
CA GLY A 145 8.70 -12.42 4.16
C GLY A 145 10.06 -12.02 4.75
N ILE A 146 11.17 -12.40 4.11
CA ILE A 146 12.53 -12.18 4.60
C ILE A 146 13.23 -11.10 3.76
N HIS A 147 13.16 -11.21 2.44
CA HIS A 147 13.90 -10.31 1.56
C HIS A 147 13.06 -9.11 1.13
N TYR A 148 13.73 -7.99 0.87
CA TYR A 148 13.13 -6.80 0.30
C TYR A 148 13.59 -6.60 -1.14
N LEU A 149 12.70 -6.07 -1.96
CA LEU A 149 13.06 -5.59 -3.29
C LEU A 149 14.04 -4.43 -3.14
N GLN A 150 15.11 -4.44 -3.91
CA GLN A 150 16.16 -3.44 -3.88
C GLN A 150 16.62 -3.05 -5.27
N ALA A 151 16.83 -1.75 -5.47
CA ALA A 151 17.54 -1.22 -6.62
C ALA A 151 19.04 -1.47 -6.42
N ALA A 152 19.60 -2.48 -7.10
CA ALA A 152 20.98 -2.87 -6.89
C ALA A 152 21.93 -1.67 -7.15
N GLY A 153 22.78 -1.34 -6.17
CA GLY A 153 23.68 -0.20 -6.24
C GLY A 153 23.00 1.18 -6.14
N GLY A 154 21.73 1.25 -5.76
CA GLY A 154 20.94 2.48 -5.73
C GLY A 154 20.30 2.86 -7.06
N GLY A 155 20.29 1.96 -8.04
CA GLY A 155 19.72 2.18 -9.38
C GLY A 155 20.78 2.21 -10.49
N GLY A 156 20.33 2.38 -11.72
CA GLY A 156 21.11 2.26 -12.96
C GLY A 156 21.33 0.83 -13.45
N THR A 157 20.83 -0.19 -12.72
CA THR A 157 21.05 -1.61 -13.06
C THR A 157 19.76 -2.44 -12.89
N SER A 158 19.81 -3.52 -12.10
CA SER A 158 18.74 -4.51 -11.94
C SER A 158 17.96 -4.31 -10.64
N LEU A 159 16.70 -4.75 -10.63
CA LEU A 159 15.93 -4.94 -9.41
C LEU A 159 16.17 -6.36 -8.88
N ARG A 160 16.43 -6.49 -7.57
CA ARG A 160 16.69 -7.79 -6.91
C ARG A 160 15.89 -7.90 -5.62
N ALA A 161 15.62 -9.11 -5.14
CA ALA A 161 15.09 -9.36 -3.80
C ALA A 161 16.22 -9.96 -2.97
N ALA A 162 16.90 -9.20 -2.10
CA ALA A 162 18.16 -9.68 -1.51
C ALA A 162 18.44 -9.26 -0.07
N GLY A 163 18.19 -8.01 0.31
CA GLY A 163 18.49 -7.53 1.67
C GLY A 163 17.38 -7.90 2.68
N PRO A 164 17.71 -8.25 3.94
CA PRO A 164 16.71 -8.54 4.98
C PRO A 164 16.18 -7.30 5.71
N GLY A 165 16.57 -6.10 5.28
CA GLY A 165 16.23 -4.86 5.97
C GLY A 165 16.03 -3.70 5.00
N ILE A 166 15.26 -2.72 5.44
CA ILE A 166 14.91 -1.56 4.64
C ILE A 166 16.03 -0.52 4.77
N GLY A 167 16.75 -0.29 3.68
CA GLY A 167 17.74 0.78 3.53
C GLY A 167 17.40 1.71 2.37
N GLY A 168 18.39 2.49 1.93
CA GLY A 168 18.23 3.42 0.82
C GLY A 168 17.98 2.74 -0.53
N TRP A 169 18.38 1.48 -0.70
CA TRP A 169 18.20 0.71 -1.94
C TRP A 169 16.85 -0.01 -1.99
N GLU A 170 16.30 -0.36 -0.83
CA GLU A 170 14.99 -1.01 -0.64
C GLU A 170 13.83 -0.01 -0.56
N THR A 171 14.13 1.28 -0.59
CA THR A 171 13.14 2.36 -0.50
C THR A 171 12.79 2.88 -1.89
N PHE A 172 11.49 2.94 -2.18
CA PHE A 172 10.96 3.49 -3.43
C PHE A 172 9.95 4.59 -3.14
N VAL A 173 9.87 5.60 -4.01
CA VAL A 173 8.79 6.58 -4.01
C VAL A 173 7.70 6.07 -4.94
N MET A 174 6.50 5.85 -4.40
CA MET A 174 5.34 5.41 -5.18
C MET A 174 4.57 6.63 -5.69
N GLU A 175 4.40 6.73 -7.01
CA GLU A 175 3.72 7.88 -7.63
C GLU A 175 2.54 7.39 -8.46
N LYS A 176 1.42 8.09 -8.37
CA LYS A 176 0.18 7.81 -9.11
C LYS A 176 -0.20 9.03 -9.97
N PRO A 177 -0.57 8.85 -11.25
CA PRO A 177 -1.14 9.93 -12.05
C PRO A 177 -2.38 10.54 -11.37
N GLY A 178 -2.38 11.85 -11.18
CA GLY A 178 -3.44 12.57 -10.45
C GLY A 178 -3.31 12.54 -8.91
N GLY A 179 -2.34 11.80 -8.37
CA GLY A 179 -2.01 11.78 -6.95
C GLY A 179 -3.06 11.09 -6.05
N GLY A 180 -2.99 11.39 -4.76
CA GLY A 180 -3.94 10.91 -3.75
C GLY A 180 -3.71 9.46 -3.30
N VAL A 181 -4.78 8.84 -2.78
CA VAL A 181 -4.77 7.45 -2.28
C VAL A 181 -4.53 6.47 -3.41
N ILE A 182 -3.68 5.48 -3.15
CA ILE A 182 -3.44 4.34 -4.05
C ILE A 182 -4.53 3.29 -3.80
N ARG A 183 -5.23 2.91 -4.86
CA ARG A 183 -6.38 2.00 -4.86
C ARG A 183 -6.09 0.79 -5.76
N HIS A 184 -6.90 -0.25 -5.59
CA HIS A 184 -6.86 -1.43 -6.45
C HIS A 184 -7.08 -1.06 -7.92
N GLY A 185 -6.18 -1.51 -8.78
CA GLY A 185 -6.23 -1.28 -10.22
C GLY A 185 -5.64 0.06 -10.68
N ASP A 186 -5.11 0.88 -9.76
CA ASP A 186 -4.43 2.11 -10.13
C ASP A 186 -3.12 1.82 -10.90
N SER A 187 -2.79 2.73 -11.80
CA SER A 187 -1.46 2.80 -12.42
C SER A 187 -0.51 3.57 -11.52
N ILE A 188 0.65 2.99 -11.25
CA ILE A 188 1.72 3.59 -10.44
C ILE A 188 3.07 3.53 -11.14
N THR A 189 3.96 4.44 -10.78
CA THR A 189 5.40 4.37 -11.06
C THR A 189 6.15 4.26 -9.74
N LEU A 190 7.33 3.62 -9.78
CA LEU A 190 8.17 3.40 -8.61
C LEU A 190 9.56 3.97 -8.89
N ARG A 191 9.93 5.04 -8.18
CA ARG A 191 11.25 5.66 -8.26
C ARG A 191 12.14 5.12 -7.17
N ALA A 192 13.39 4.76 -7.46
CA ALA A 192 14.36 4.34 -6.45
C ALA A 192 14.73 5.53 -5.57
N ASN A 193 14.17 5.57 -4.36
CA ASN A 193 14.37 6.61 -3.35
C ASN A 193 14.38 8.04 -3.95
N ASP A 194 15.37 8.85 -3.58
CA ASP A 194 15.58 10.21 -4.09
C ASP A 194 16.45 10.27 -5.36
N THR A 195 16.59 9.15 -6.07
CA THR A 195 17.35 9.09 -7.33
C THR A 195 16.46 9.45 -8.52
N GLN A 196 17.07 9.54 -9.71
CA GLN A 196 16.36 9.72 -10.98
C GLN A 196 15.81 8.41 -11.56
N TRP A 197 16.12 7.25 -10.96
CA TRP A 197 15.88 5.95 -11.59
C TRP A 197 14.51 5.40 -11.25
N TYR A 198 13.77 4.96 -12.26
CA TYR A 198 12.50 4.25 -12.13
C TYR A 198 12.69 2.76 -12.36
N ILE A 199 11.83 1.98 -11.70
CA ILE A 199 11.67 0.55 -11.99
C ILE A 199 11.05 0.39 -13.38
N VAL A 200 11.58 -0.53 -14.18
CA VAL A 200 11.20 -0.79 -15.57
C VAL A 200 10.91 -2.28 -15.73
N ALA A 201 9.75 -2.63 -16.28
CA ALA A 201 9.55 -3.95 -16.85
C ALA A 201 10.12 -3.94 -18.28
N ASP A 202 11.24 -4.61 -18.50
CA ASP A 202 11.92 -4.58 -19.79
C ASP A 202 10.98 -5.11 -20.90
N GLY A 203 10.82 -4.32 -21.97
CA GLY A 203 9.87 -4.62 -23.05
C GLY A 203 8.38 -4.47 -22.69
N GLY A 204 8.06 -3.86 -21.55
CA GLY A 204 6.68 -3.76 -21.02
C GLY A 204 6.21 -5.04 -20.31
N GLY A 205 7.12 -5.98 -20.08
CA GLY A 205 6.87 -7.30 -19.50
C GLY A 205 7.32 -8.44 -20.41
N GLY A 206 7.50 -9.63 -19.83
CA GLY A 206 7.99 -10.85 -20.49
C GLY A 206 9.48 -11.13 -20.25
N GLY A 207 10.12 -10.33 -19.40
CA GLY A 207 11.55 -10.41 -19.15
C GLY A 207 11.96 -9.91 -17.77
N ASN A 208 13.14 -9.31 -17.69
CA ASN A 208 13.73 -8.85 -16.44
C ASN A 208 13.07 -7.54 -15.95
N VAL A 209 13.25 -7.23 -14.66
CA VAL A 209 12.91 -5.92 -14.09
C VAL A 209 14.19 -5.18 -13.76
N SER A 210 14.31 -3.98 -14.32
CA SER A 210 15.49 -3.11 -14.21
C SER A 210 15.12 -1.85 -13.43
N VAL A 211 16.12 -1.09 -12.97
CA VAL A 211 15.93 0.20 -12.28
C VAL A 211 16.81 1.25 -12.93
N ASN A 212 16.55 1.56 -14.19
CA ASN A 212 17.49 2.26 -15.07
C ASN A 212 16.85 3.30 -16.00
N SER A 213 15.56 3.58 -15.86
CA SER A 213 14.90 4.63 -16.65
C SER A 213 14.85 5.95 -15.89
N THR A 214 14.98 7.08 -16.59
CA THR A 214 14.89 8.42 -16.00
C THR A 214 13.59 9.13 -16.30
N SER A 215 12.67 8.46 -17.01
CA SER A 215 11.39 9.03 -17.44
C SER A 215 10.26 8.05 -17.18
N GLN A 216 9.08 8.57 -16.91
CA GLN A 216 7.88 7.76 -16.74
C GLN A 216 7.28 7.45 -18.12
N GLY A 217 7.14 6.18 -18.43
CA GLY A 217 6.48 5.69 -19.63
C GLY A 217 5.69 4.42 -19.36
N PRO A 218 5.18 3.76 -20.41
CA PRO A 218 4.44 2.51 -20.25
C PRO A 218 5.25 1.44 -19.51
N TRP A 219 6.55 1.31 -19.76
CA TRP A 219 7.36 0.23 -19.16
C TRP A 219 7.67 0.46 -17.68
N GLU A 220 7.65 1.71 -17.24
CA GLU A 220 7.81 2.13 -15.85
C GLU A 220 6.49 2.12 -15.08
N THR A 221 5.37 1.96 -15.78
CA THR A 221 4.03 1.99 -15.21
C THR A 221 3.54 0.58 -14.94
N PHE A 222 3.15 0.35 -13.69
CA PHE A 222 2.59 -0.91 -13.22
C PHE A 222 1.18 -0.71 -12.74
N LYS A 223 0.30 -1.66 -13.00
CA LYS A 223 -1.01 -1.70 -12.35
C LYS A 223 -0.86 -2.43 -11.01
N ILE A 224 -1.24 -1.75 -9.92
CA ILE A 224 -1.18 -2.31 -8.57
C ILE A 224 -2.48 -3.05 -8.23
N LEU A 225 -2.36 -4.33 -7.89
CA LEU A 225 -3.49 -5.20 -7.55
C LEU A 225 -3.33 -5.69 -6.11
N PHE A 226 -4.08 -5.09 -5.18
CA PHE A 226 -4.23 -5.57 -3.82
C PHE A 226 -4.78 -6.99 -3.78
N VAL A 227 -4.03 -7.86 -3.09
CA VAL A 227 -4.43 -9.22 -2.76
C VAL A 227 -5.07 -9.17 -1.39
N THR A 228 -6.37 -9.46 -1.31
CA THR A 228 -7.03 -9.71 -0.02
C THR A 228 -6.26 -10.81 0.69
N PRO A 229 -5.75 -10.60 1.91
CA PRO A 229 -5.26 -11.72 2.69
C PRO A 229 -6.41 -12.70 2.83
N HIS A 230 -6.09 -13.96 2.64
CA HIS A 230 -6.96 -15.05 2.99
C HIS A 230 -7.52 -14.78 4.39
N SER A 231 -8.82 -14.52 4.48
CA SER A 231 -9.60 -15.06 5.58
C SER A 231 -9.40 -16.56 5.49
N SER A 232 -8.40 -17.08 6.21
CA SER A 232 -8.37 -18.49 6.56
C SER A 232 -9.74 -18.78 7.17
N GLY A 233 -10.49 -19.68 6.56
CA GLY A 233 -11.74 -20.19 7.14
C GLY A 233 -11.51 -20.85 8.49
#